data_AF-A0A6N7UZG5-F1
#
_entry.id   AF-A0A6N7UZG5-F1
#
_cell.length_a   1.000
_cell.length_b   1.000
_cell.length_c   1.000
_cell.angle_alpha   90.00
_cell.angle_beta   90.00
_cell.angle_gamma   90.00
#
_symmetry.space_group_name_H-M   'P 1'
#
loop_
_entity.id
_entity.type
_entity.pdbx_description
1 polymer ?
#
loop_
_entity_poly.entity_id
_entity_poly.type
_entity_poly.pdbx_seq_one_letter_code
_entity_poly.pdbx_strand_id
1 'polypeptide(L)'
;MARTSMAGLRSAQAAATQWAAGRAGDANVLGLVLVADAPGKLPRPLRDVARLVSGGVPRTWSIPWIEAWRVGDIPSTSVLPRDLRRLLDDLNRLTRTAASAADK
;
A
#
# COMPACT_ATOMS: atom_id res chain seq x y z
N MET A 1 1.62 4.81 0.06
CA MET A 1 2.33 3.54 0.36
C MET A 1 3.22 3.74 1.59
N ALA A 2 3.57 2.68 2.31
CA ALA A 2 4.49 2.72 3.45
C ALA A 2 5.30 1.44 3.59
N ARG A 3 6.49 1.55 4.18
CA ARG A 3 7.27 0.38 4.61
C ARG A 3 6.72 -0.16 5.93
N THR A 4 6.83 -1.46 6.17
CA THR A 4 6.37 -2.11 7.42
C THR A 4 7.26 -1.84 8.64
N SER A 5 7.98 -0.72 8.65
CA SER A 5 8.70 -0.22 9.82
C SER A 5 7.76 0.62 10.70
N MET A 6 8.11 0.81 11.98
CA MET A 6 7.26 1.59 12.90
C MET A 6 7.04 3.03 12.38
N ALA A 7 8.11 3.67 11.89
CA ALA A 7 8.01 5.01 11.31
C ALA A 7 7.07 5.02 10.09
N GLY A 8 7.24 4.09 9.15
CA GLY A 8 6.38 3.99 7.97
C GLY A 8 4.92 3.75 8.31
N LEU A 9 4.65 2.84 9.26
CA LEU A 9 3.29 2.52 9.70
C LEU A 9 2.62 3.68 10.45
N ARG A 10 3.37 4.46 11.25
CA ARG A 10 2.84 5.66 11.92
C ARG A 10 2.55 6.78 10.92
N SER A 11 3.42 6.99 9.93
CA SER A 11 3.13 7.93 8.84
C SER A 11 1.90 7.51 8.04
N ALA A 12 1.73 6.22 7.75
CA ALA A 12 0.53 5.70 7.11
C ALA A 12 -0.73 5.91 7.96
N GLN A 13 -0.63 5.70 9.28
CA GLN A 13 -1.73 5.95 10.22
C GLN A 13 -2.14 7.43 10.20
N ALA A 14 -1.18 8.35 10.28
CA ALA A 14 -1.47 9.78 10.23
C ALA A 14 -2.17 10.19 8.93
N ALA A 15 -1.68 9.71 7.78
CA ALA A 15 -2.31 9.97 6.48
C ALA A 15 -3.72 9.38 6.39
N ALA A 16 -3.93 8.14 6.87
CA ALA A 16 -5.25 7.52 6.90
C ALA A 16 -6.22 8.30 7.81
N THR A 17 -5.77 8.77 8.97
CA THR A 17 -6.57 9.62 9.86
C THR A 17 -6.92 10.96 9.23
N GLN A 18 -5.98 11.60 8.54
CA GLN A 18 -6.25 12.86 7.82
C GLN A 18 -7.29 12.65 6.72
N TRP A 19 -7.16 11.59 5.92
CA TRP A 19 -8.14 11.24 4.90
C TRP A 19 -9.53 10.96 5.48
N ALA A 20 -9.61 10.10 6.50
CA ALA A 20 -10.88 9.75 7.14
C ALA A 20 -11.56 10.97 7.79
N ALA A 21 -10.79 11.97 8.20
CA ALA A 21 -11.31 13.24 8.74
C ALA A 21 -11.69 14.26 7.64
N GLY A 22 -11.66 13.89 6.35
CA GLY A 22 -11.93 14.79 5.23
C GLY A 22 -10.86 15.87 5.02
N ARG A 23 -9.67 15.71 5.60
CA ARG A 23 -8.57 16.69 5.59
C ARG A 23 -7.48 16.38 4.55
N ALA A 24 -7.78 15.52 3.58
CA ALA A 24 -6.86 15.16 2.49
C ALA A 24 -7.13 15.93 1.17
N GLY A 25 -7.95 16.99 1.21
CA GLY A 25 -8.38 17.72 0.01
C GLY A 25 -9.20 16.81 -0.91
N ASP A 26 -9.02 16.96 -2.22
CA ASP A 26 -9.72 16.19 -3.26
C ASP A 26 -9.12 14.79 -3.50
N ALA A 27 -8.22 14.34 -2.62
CA ALA A 27 -7.54 13.06 -2.79
C ALA A 27 -8.51 11.87 -2.65
N ASN A 28 -8.73 11.16 -3.76
CA ASN A 28 -9.41 9.88 -3.76
C ASN A 28 -8.46 8.74 -3.35
N VAL A 29 -8.55 8.29 -2.09
CA VAL A 29 -7.71 7.20 -1.58
C VAL A 29 -8.24 5.85 -2.05
N LEU A 30 -7.49 5.19 -2.93
CA LEU A 30 -7.83 3.85 -3.44
C LEU A 30 -7.50 2.71 -2.46
N GLY A 31 -6.51 2.94 -1.59
CA GLY A 31 -6.04 2.00 -0.56
C GLY A 31 -4.58 2.24 -0.13
N LEU A 32 -4.07 1.34 0.70
CA LEU A 32 -2.71 1.37 1.26
C LEU A 32 -1.86 0.21 0.72
N VAL A 33 -0.66 0.52 0.22
CA VAL A 33 0.35 -0.50 -0.07
C VAL A 33 1.36 -0.54 1.06
N LEU A 34 1.48 -1.71 1.69
CA LEU A 34 2.49 -2.02 2.69
C LEU A 34 3.62 -2.84 2.05
N VAL A 35 4.84 -2.32 2.09
CA VAL A 35 6.02 -2.99 1.53
C VAL A 35 6.89 -3.47 2.67
N ALA A 36 7.29 -4.75 2.66
CA ALA A 36 8.17 -5.29 3.68
C ALA A 36 9.46 -4.44 3.80
N ASP A 37 9.82 -4.08 5.03
CA ASP A 37 11.04 -3.31 5.33
C ASP A 37 12.28 -4.19 5.49
N ALA A 38 12.08 -5.49 5.77
CA ALA A 38 13.11 -6.51 5.89
C ALA A 38 12.55 -7.89 5.48
N PRO A 39 13.40 -8.87 5.15
CA PRO A 39 12.97 -10.24 4.89
C PRO A 39 12.41 -10.92 6.16
N GLY A 40 11.59 -11.96 5.94
CA GLY A 40 11.07 -12.81 7.01
C GLY A 40 9.73 -12.34 7.58
N LYS A 41 9.41 -12.83 8.78
CA LYS A 41 8.10 -12.58 9.42
C LYS A 41 8.08 -11.22 10.09
N LEU A 42 7.12 -10.37 9.72
CA LEU A 42 6.91 -9.07 10.35
C LEU A 42 6.72 -9.21 11.87
N PRO A 43 7.52 -8.57 12.75
CA PRO A 43 7.35 -8.64 14.21
C PRO A 43 5.94 -8.30 14.72
N ARG A 44 5.53 -8.88 15.86
CA ARG A 44 4.17 -8.70 16.41
C ARG A 44 3.76 -7.23 16.56
N PRO A 45 4.56 -6.35 17.17
CA PRO A 45 4.17 -4.95 17.33
C PRO A 45 3.89 -4.25 15.99
N LEU A 46 4.69 -4.57 14.96
CA LEU A 46 4.52 -4.01 13.62
C LEU A 46 3.27 -4.59 12.93
N ARG A 47 3.01 -5.89 13.09
CA ARG A 47 1.77 -6.52 12.58
C ARG A 47 0.52 -5.90 13.20
N ASP A 48 0.54 -5.58 14.49
CA ASP A 48 -0.62 -5.03 15.19
C ASP A 48 -0.92 -3.60 14.69
N VAL A 49 0.11 -2.76 14.51
CA VAL A 49 -0.06 -1.43 13.90
C VAL A 49 -0.47 -1.53 12.42
N ALA A 50 0.13 -2.46 11.65
CA ALA A 50 -0.25 -2.69 10.26
C ALA A 50 -1.73 -3.07 10.12
N ARG A 51 -2.24 -3.95 10.99
CA ARG A 51 -3.67 -4.31 11.03
C ARG A 51 -4.54 -3.11 11.37
N LEU A 52 -4.14 -2.32 12.37
CA LEU A 52 -4.87 -1.12 12.79
C LEU A 52 -5.01 -0.12 11.64
N VAL A 53 -3.91 0.23 10.96
CA VAL A 53 -3.96 1.17 9.83
C VAL A 53 -4.71 0.60 8.63
N SER A 54 -4.60 -0.71 8.39
CA SER A 54 -5.30 -1.38 7.29
C SER A 54 -6.83 -1.30 7.44
N GLY A 55 -7.34 -1.30 8.67
CA GLY A 55 -8.78 -1.15 8.94
C GLY A 55 -9.31 0.27 8.71
N GLY A 56 -8.43 1.28 8.61
CA GLY A 56 -8.79 2.68 8.42
C GLY A 56 -8.77 3.15 6.97
N VAL A 57 -8.57 2.25 6.00
CA VAL A 57 -8.48 2.57 4.56
C VAL A 57 -9.34 1.61 3.74
N PRO A 58 -9.76 1.96 2.51
CA PRO A 58 -10.69 1.13 1.73
C PRO A 58 -10.15 -0.27 1.42
N ARG A 59 -8.84 -0.37 1.17
CA ARG A 59 -8.13 -1.59 0.77
C ARG A 59 -6.69 -1.54 1.23
N THR A 60 -6.09 -2.72 1.43
CA THR A 60 -4.66 -2.85 1.70
C THR A 60 -4.04 -3.96 0.86
N TRP A 61 -2.86 -3.69 0.28
CA TRP A 61 -2.03 -4.67 -0.39
C TRP A 61 -0.71 -4.83 0.35
N SER A 62 -0.21 -6.06 0.43
CA SER A 62 1.09 -6.38 1.03
C SER A 62 2.05 -6.80 -0.06
N ILE A 63 3.21 -6.15 -0.13
CA ILE A 63 4.30 -6.50 -1.02
C ILE A 63 5.42 -7.14 -0.20
N PRO A 64 5.86 -8.36 -0.56
CA PRO A 64 6.93 -9.03 0.17
C PRO A 64 8.26 -8.29 0.01
N TRP A 65 9.26 -8.74 0.76
CA TRP A 65 10.62 -8.28 0.57
C TRP A 65 11.14 -8.75 -0.80
N ILE A 66 11.64 -7.81 -1.60
CA ILE A 66 12.24 -8.06 -2.92
C ILE A 66 13.68 -7.56 -2.87
N GLU A 67 14.63 -8.49 -2.77
CA GLU A 67 16.06 -8.17 -2.58
C GLU A 67 16.60 -7.27 -3.70
N ALA A 68 16.21 -7.54 -4.96
CA ALA A 68 16.65 -6.77 -6.13
C ALA A 68 16.40 -5.25 -5.98
N TRP A 69 15.31 -4.84 -5.33
CA TRP A 69 14.98 -3.43 -5.15
C TRP A 69 15.97 -2.67 -4.24
N ARG A 70 16.75 -3.36 -3.39
CA ARG A 70 17.75 -2.70 -2.53
C ARG A 70 18.90 -2.08 -3.30
N VAL A 71 19.24 -2.68 -4.43
CA VAL A 71 20.37 -2.26 -5.28
C VAL A 71 19.90 -1.49 -6.51
N GLY A 72 18.61 -1.12 -6.56
CA GLY A 72 18.01 -0.43 -7.69
C GLY A 72 17.73 -1.32 -8.90
N ASP A 73 17.86 -2.64 -8.74
CA ASP A 73 17.52 -3.58 -9.79
C ASP A 73 16.00 -3.78 -9.83
N ILE A 74 15.38 -3.44 -10.96
CA ILE A 74 13.95 -3.58 -11.17
C ILE A 74 13.76 -4.89 -11.93
N PRO A 75 13.27 -5.95 -11.26
CA PRO A 75 13.08 -7.23 -11.91
C PRO A 75 12.13 -7.07 -13.10
N SER A 76 12.42 -7.79 -14.18
CA SER A 76 11.57 -7.81 -15.35
C SER A 76 10.14 -8.21 -14.98
N THR A 77 9.17 -7.69 -15.73
CA THR A 77 7.73 -7.91 -15.48
C THR A 77 7.34 -9.40 -15.48
N SER A 78 8.13 -10.25 -16.15
CA SER A 78 7.95 -11.70 -16.19
C SER A 78 8.25 -12.41 -14.85
N VAL A 79 8.96 -11.78 -13.92
CA VAL A 79 9.36 -12.36 -12.62
C VAL A 79 8.59 -11.71 -11.45
N LEU A 80 7.54 -10.94 -11.74
CA LEU A 80 6.79 -10.25 -10.70
C LEU A 80 6.14 -11.21 -9.69
N PRO A 81 6.32 -10.98 -8.38
CA PRO A 81 5.55 -11.68 -7.35
C PRO A 81 4.04 -11.57 -7.61
N ARG A 82 3.29 -12.63 -7.24
CA ARG A 82 1.83 -12.68 -7.45
C ARG A 82 1.12 -11.49 -6.82
N ASP A 83 1.55 -11.06 -5.64
CA ASP A 83 0.96 -9.93 -4.92
C ASP A 83 1.11 -8.61 -5.68
N LEU A 84 2.25 -8.42 -6.36
CA LEU A 84 2.49 -7.23 -7.16
C LEU A 84 1.66 -7.24 -8.44
N ARG A 85 1.52 -8.39 -9.11
CA ARG A 85 0.60 -8.54 -10.26
C ARG A 85 -0.83 -8.23 -9.88
N ARG A 86 -1.31 -8.80 -8.76
CA ARG A 86 -2.65 -8.53 -8.24
C ARG A 86 -2.85 -7.05 -7.91
N LEU A 87 -1.88 -6.41 -7.27
CA LEU A 87 -1.92 -4.96 -7.01
C LEU A 87 -2.09 -4.18 -8.32
N LEU A 88 -1.30 -4.48 -9.36
CA LEU A 88 -1.38 -3.80 -10.65
C LEU A 88 -2.74 -4.00 -11.32
N ASP A 89 -3.26 -5.23 -11.31
CA ASP A 89 -4.59 -5.54 -11.85
C ASP A 89 -5.70 -4.78 -11.12
N ASP A 90 -5.64 -4.76 -9.78
CA ASP A 90 -6.60 -4.02 -8.96
C ASP A 90 -6.50 -2.51 -9.25
N LEU A 91 -5.29 -1.93 -9.25
CA LEU A 91 -5.10 -0.50 -9.53
C LEU A 91 -5.61 -0.09 -10.92
N ASN A 92 -5.37 -0.91 -11.94
CA ASN A 92 -5.88 -0.66 -13.29
C ASN A 92 -7.42 -0.64 -13.32
N ARG A 93 -8.07 -1.55 -12.59
CA ARG A 93 -9.54 -1.58 -12.48
C ARG A 93 -10.06 -0.35 -11.74
N LEU A 94 -9.47 -0.02 -10.60
CA LEU A 94 -9.92 1.08 -9.74
C LEU A 94 -9.75 2.44 -10.39
N THR A 95 -8.65 2.64 -11.09
CA THR A 95 -8.39 3.91 -11.78
C THR A 95 -9.37 4.12 -12.94
N ARG A 96 -9.72 3.05 -13.67
CA ARG A 96 -10.74 3.11 -14.73
C ARG A 96 -12.12 3.43 -14.18
N THR A 97 -12.50 2.84 -13.05
CA THR A 97 -13.76 3.15 -12.37
C THR A 97 -13.78 4.59 -11.85
N ALA A 98 -12.67 5.06 -11.26
CA ALA A 98 -12.57 6.42 -10.76
C ALA A 98 -12.66 7.47 -11.89
N ALA A 99 -11.98 7.25 -13.02
CA ALA A 99 -12.06 8.11 -14.19
C ALA A 99 -13.51 8.22 -14.71
N SER A 100 -14.20 7.08 -14.81
CA SER A 100 -15.61 7.04 -15.22
C SER A 100 -16.58 7.76 -14.25
N ALA A 101 -16.21 7.91 -12.98
CA ALA A 101 -17.03 8.60 -11.97
C ALA A 101 -16.79 10.12 -11.96
N ALA A 102 -15.64 10.59 -12.45
CA ALA A 102 -15.30 12.00 -12.54
C ALA A 102 -15.91 12.70 -13.77
N ASP A 103 -16.23 11.94 -14.83
CA ASP A 103 -16.87 12.42 -16.06
C ASP A 103 -18.40 12.62 -15.94
N LYS A 104 -18.98 12.46 -14.75
CA LYS A 104 -20.43 12.48 -14.51
C LYS A 104 -20.80 13.50 -13.44
#